data_AF-A0A161K8G0-F1
#
_entry.id   AF-A0A161K8G0-F1
#
_cell.length_a   1.000
_cell.length_b   1.000
_cell.length_c   1.000
_cell.angle_alpha   90.00
_cell.angle_beta   90.00
_cell.angle_gamma   90.00
#
_symmetry.space_group_name_H-M   'P 1'
#
loop_
_entity.id
_entity.type
_entity.pdbx_description
1 polymer ?
#
loop_
_entity_poly.entity_id
_entity_poly.type
_entity_poly.pdbx_seq_one_letter_code
_entity_poly.pdbx_strand_id
1 'polypeptide(L)'
;MDYLIKESTRRRKIQEKFNKKHGITPKSVYKSTDQIMGSTTVADSIHEQGSDSYVSRKGDDFSTMDQRLAVDMMRQEMFEAAENLDFERAAQLRDEITKIEKELEKAF
;
A
#
# COMPACT_ATOMS: atom_id res chain seq x y z
N MET A 1 -2.26 11.46 25.50
CA MET A 1 -3.08 10.27 25.15
C MET A 1 -4.53 10.39 25.62
N ASP A 2 -4.77 10.82 26.86
CA ASP A 2 -6.13 10.97 27.42
C ASP A 2 -7.07 11.88 26.61
N TYR A 3 -6.54 13.00 26.09
CA TYR A 3 -7.30 13.94 25.25
C TYR A 3 -7.73 13.33 23.91
N LEU A 4 -6.86 12.54 23.26
CA LEU A 4 -7.15 11.90 21.97
C LEU A 4 -8.31 10.91 22.10
N ILE A 5 -8.28 10.09 23.15
CA ILE A 5 -9.31 9.09 23.41
C ILE A 5 -10.65 9.76 23.76
N LYS A 6 -10.63 10.79 24.62
CA LYS A 6 -11.83 11.53 25.01
C LYS A 6 -12.48 12.24 23.81
N GLU A 7 -11.69 12.88 22.97
CA GLU A 7 -12.20 13.60 21.80
C GLU A 7 -12.73 12.64 20.72
N SER A 8 -12.04 11.52 20.48
CA SER A 8 -12.52 10.46 19.58
C SER A 8 -13.87 9.90 20.06
N THR A 9 -13.99 9.63 21.36
CA THR A 9 -15.23 9.15 21.97
C THR A 9 -16.35 10.18 21.88
N ARG A 10 -16.05 11.47 22.10
CA ARG A 10 -17.03 12.57 21.98
C ARG A 10 -17.59 12.66 20.57
N ARG A 11 -16.74 12.63 19.53
CA ARG A 11 -17.14 12.69 18.13
C ARG A 11 -17.99 11.49 17.72
N ARG A 12 -17.58 10.28 18.13
CA ARG A 12 -18.30 9.04 17.82
C ARG A 12 -19.72 9.04 18.38
N LYS A 13 -19.92 9.51 19.62
CA LYS A 13 -21.26 9.65 20.22
C LYS A 13 -22.18 10.58 19.42
N ILE A 14 -21.64 11.69 18.90
CA ILE A 14 -22.42 12.64 18.08
C ILE A 14 -22.81 11.99 16.76
N GLN A 15 -21.86 11.31 16.09
CA GLN A 15 -22.08 10.62 14.83
C GLN A 15 -23.12 9.50 14.97
N GLU A 16 -23.05 8.67 16.02
CA GLU A 16 -24.03 7.61 16.27
C GLU A 16 -25.43 8.17 16.54
N LYS A 17 -25.54 9.26 17.31
CA LYS A 17 -26.83 9.92 17.57
C LYS A 17 -27.43 10.50 16.29
N PHE A 18 -26.61 11.13 15.46
CA PHE A 18 -27.03 11.66 14.16
C PHE A 18 -27.49 10.52 13.23
N ASN A 19 -26.70 9.47 13.12
CA ASN A 19 -27.01 8.30 12.28
C ASN A 19 -28.32 7.63 12.71
N LYS A 20 -28.54 7.43 14.02
CA LYS A 20 -29.81 6.89 14.55
C LYS A 20 -30.99 7.81 14.26
N LYS A 21 -30.83 9.13 14.44
CA LYS A 21 -31.89 10.12 14.15
C LYS A 21 -32.30 10.13 12.68
N HIS A 22 -31.35 9.90 11.78
CA HIS A 22 -31.55 9.98 10.34
C HIS A 22 -31.66 8.61 9.63
N GLY A 23 -31.65 7.50 10.37
CA GLY A 23 -31.69 6.15 9.81
C GLY A 23 -30.48 5.80 8.93
N ILE A 24 -29.33 6.46 9.14
CA ILE A 24 -28.12 6.27 8.32
C ILE A 24 -27.38 5.03 8.82
N THR A 25 -27.16 4.07 7.92
CA THR A 25 -26.30 2.92 8.20
C THR A 25 -24.88 3.25 7.71
N PRO A 26 -23.86 3.27 8.59
CA PRO A 26 -22.48 3.49 8.18
C PRO A 26 -22.04 2.41 7.18
N LYS A 27 -21.51 2.82 6.04
CA LYS A 27 -20.93 1.93 5.03
C LYS A 27 -19.57 2.46 4.62
N SER A 28 -18.64 1.56 4.32
CA SER A 28 -17.37 1.93 3.71
C SER A 28 -17.62 2.58 2.36
N VAL A 29 -16.96 3.69 2.09
CA VAL A 29 -17.03 4.36 0.80
C VAL A 29 -16.09 3.64 -0.16
N TYR A 30 -16.65 3.00 -1.18
CA TYR A 30 -15.89 2.45 -2.31
C TYR A 30 -16.08 3.40 -3.49
N LYS A 31 -14.99 4.01 -3.98
CA LYS A 31 -15.01 4.87 -5.17
C LYS A 31 -14.66 4.03 -6.40
N SER A 32 -15.36 4.24 -7.51
CA SER A 32 -14.99 3.65 -8.80
C SER A 32 -13.80 4.40 -9.41
N THR A 33 -13.11 3.78 -10.36
CA THR A 33 -12.03 4.39 -11.15
C THR A 33 -12.46 5.74 -11.75
N ASP A 34 -13.68 5.83 -12.27
CA ASP A 34 -14.21 7.05 -12.87
C ASP A 34 -14.39 8.18 -11.84
N GLN A 35 -14.78 7.84 -10.59
CA GLN A 35 -14.89 8.80 -9.50
C GLN A 35 -13.51 9.22 -8.95
N ILE A 36 -12.48 8.38 -9.10
CA ILE A 36 -11.11 8.71 -8.74
C ILE A 36 -10.52 9.67 -9.79
N MET A 37 -10.70 9.39 -11.09
CA MET A 37 -10.20 10.24 -12.18
C MET A 37 -10.75 11.68 -12.14
N GLY A 38 -12.01 11.85 -11.70
CA GLY A 38 -12.58 13.18 -11.46
C GLY A 38 -12.03 13.91 -10.23
N SER A 39 -11.36 13.20 -9.32
CA SER A 39 -10.84 13.72 -8.05
C SER A 39 -9.31 13.84 -8.01
N THR A 40 -8.59 13.17 -8.91
CA THR A 40 -7.11 13.14 -8.97
C THR A 40 -6.49 14.41 -9.55
N THR A 41 -7.26 15.31 -10.15
CA THR A 41 -6.77 16.65 -10.53
C THR A 41 -6.21 17.47 -9.35
N VAL A 42 -6.44 17.03 -8.10
CA VAL A 42 -6.02 17.72 -6.87
C VAL A 42 -4.93 16.95 -6.08
N ALA A 43 -4.59 15.71 -6.46
CA ALA A 43 -3.85 14.78 -5.58
C ALA A 43 -2.42 14.40 -6.01
N ASP A 44 -1.86 15.04 -7.04
CA ASP A 44 -0.50 14.75 -7.58
C ASP A 44 0.67 15.27 -6.71
N SER A 45 0.47 15.59 -5.42
CA SER A 45 1.49 16.28 -4.61
C SER A 45 2.12 15.46 -3.48
N ILE A 46 1.87 14.15 -3.38
CA ILE A 46 2.44 13.34 -2.29
C ILE A 46 3.25 12.17 -2.86
N HIS A 47 4.47 12.48 -3.30
CA HIS A 47 5.55 11.51 -3.39
C HIS A 47 6.23 11.41 -2.02
N GLU A 48 6.05 10.26 -1.35
CA GLU A 48 6.84 9.93 -0.17
C GLU A 48 7.81 8.80 -0.55
N GLN A 49 9.01 9.19 -1.02
CA GLN A 49 10.16 8.27 -1.10
C GLN A 49 10.77 8.15 0.29
N GLY A 50 10.35 7.13 1.04
CA GLY A 50 11.01 6.73 2.28
C GLY A 50 12.05 5.65 2.00
N SER A 51 13.30 6.03 1.77
CA SER A 51 14.43 5.10 1.76
C SER A 51 14.82 4.78 3.21
N ASP A 52 14.34 3.67 3.76
CA ASP A 52 14.81 3.22 5.07
C ASP A 52 16.17 2.54 4.97
N SER A 53 17.05 2.94 5.88
CA SER A 53 18.47 2.60 5.91
C SER A 53 18.72 1.20 6.47
N TYR A 54 19.59 0.46 5.78
CA TYR A 54 19.86 -0.95 6.01
C TYR A 54 20.69 -1.22 7.27
N VAL A 55 20.15 -1.97 8.24
CA VAL A 55 20.89 -2.46 9.40
C VAL A 55 21.48 -3.84 9.10
N SER A 56 22.81 -3.90 9.03
CA SER A 56 23.61 -5.11 8.81
C SER A 56 23.43 -6.18 9.89
N ARG A 57 23.09 -7.42 9.50
CA ARG A 57 23.20 -8.63 10.34
C ARG A 57 23.72 -9.83 9.54
N LYS A 58 24.45 -10.69 10.27
CA LYS A 58 25.44 -11.70 9.84
C LYS A 58 24.89 -12.84 8.96
N GLY A 59 25.57 -13.06 7.84
CA GLY A 59 26.37 -14.28 7.61
C GLY A 59 25.71 -15.48 6.93
N ASP A 60 24.46 -15.81 7.27
CA ASP A 60 23.71 -16.91 6.65
C ASP A 60 22.45 -16.42 5.89
N ASP A 61 22.02 -15.19 6.16
CA ASP A 61 20.88 -14.55 5.48
C ASP A 61 21.23 -14.01 4.08
N PHE A 62 22.49 -14.02 3.65
CA PHE A 62 22.89 -13.36 2.40
C PHE A 62 22.14 -13.91 1.17
N SER A 63 21.88 -15.22 1.08
CA SER A 63 21.15 -15.76 -0.07
C SER A 63 19.67 -15.36 -0.12
N THR A 64 19.00 -15.24 1.03
CA THR A 64 17.58 -14.83 1.10
C THR A 64 17.45 -13.31 1.06
N MET A 65 18.44 -12.61 1.60
CA MET A 65 18.63 -11.17 1.54
C MET A 65 18.88 -10.69 0.12
N ASP A 66 19.72 -11.39 -0.64
CA ASP A 66 20.00 -11.11 -2.05
C ASP A 66 18.75 -11.36 -2.91
N GLN A 67 17.96 -12.40 -2.60
CA GLN A 67 16.69 -12.66 -3.28
C GLN A 67 15.62 -11.59 -2.97
N ARG A 68 15.55 -11.12 -1.73
CA ARG A 68 14.66 -9.99 -1.37
C ARG A 68 15.08 -8.71 -2.07
N LEU A 69 16.38 -8.42 -2.10
CA LEU A 69 16.91 -7.27 -2.81
C LEU A 69 16.61 -7.35 -4.31
N ALA A 70 16.75 -8.53 -4.92
CA ALA A 70 16.40 -8.75 -6.32
C ALA A 70 14.90 -8.52 -6.58
N VAL A 71 14.02 -9.02 -5.71
CA VAL A 71 12.56 -8.76 -5.79
C VAL A 71 12.26 -7.27 -5.69
N ASP A 72 12.92 -6.54 -4.79
CA ASP A 72 12.71 -5.10 -4.65
C ASP A 72 13.20 -4.32 -5.88
N MET A 73 14.32 -4.71 -6.49
CA MET A 73 14.78 -4.14 -7.76
C MET A 73 13.79 -4.43 -8.90
N MET A 74 13.27 -5.66 -9.00
CA MET A 74 12.27 -6.03 -10.00
C MET A 74 10.96 -5.27 -9.81
N ARG A 75 10.56 -5.01 -8.55
CA ARG A 75 9.39 -4.18 -8.23
C ARG A 75 9.59 -2.75 -8.70
N GLN A 76 10.77 -2.19 -8.50
CA GLN A 76 11.10 -0.85 -8.98
C GLN A 76 11.03 -0.78 -10.52
N GLU A 77 11.58 -1.78 -11.21
CA GLU A 77 11.50 -1.88 -12.67
C GLU A 77 10.06 -2.07 -13.17
N MET A 78 9.22 -2.82 -12.44
CA MET A 78 7.80 -2.98 -12.74
C MET A 78 7.05 -1.65 -12.64
N PHE A 79 7.36 -0.81 -11.64
CA PHE A 79 6.77 0.52 -11.50
C PHE A 79 7.22 1.47 -12.61
N GLU A 80 8.51 1.43 -12.98
CA GLU A 80 9.04 2.21 -14.09
C GLU A 80 8.40 1.81 -15.42
N ALA A 81 8.20 0.52 -15.67
CA ALA A 81 7.49 0.02 -16.85
C ALA A 81 6.01 0.47 -16.86
N ALA A 82 5.35 0.47 -15.70
CA ALA A 82 3.97 0.95 -15.59
C ALA A 82 3.86 2.47 -15.81
N GLU A 83 4.83 3.25 -15.34
CA GLU A 83 4.92 4.70 -15.58
C GLU A 83 5.13 5.00 -17.07
N ASN A 84 5.95 4.20 -17.75
CA ASN A 84 6.19 4.28 -19.19
C ASN A 84 5.05 3.70 -20.06
N LEU A 85 3.95 3.26 -19.46
CA LEU A 85 2.78 2.64 -20.12
C LEU A 85 3.07 1.28 -20.79
N ASP A 86 4.18 0.63 -20.45
CA ASP A 86 4.58 -0.69 -20.94
C ASP A 86 3.95 -1.80 -20.07
N PHE A 87 2.63 -1.94 -20.16
CA PHE A 87 1.86 -2.84 -19.29
C PHE A 87 2.19 -4.33 -19.49
N GLU A 88 2.60 -4.73 -20.69
CA GLU A 88 3.00 -6.12 -20.96
C GLU A 88 4.26 -6.50 -20.16
N ARG A 89 5.24 -5.60 -20.11
CA ARG A 89 6.48 -5.79 -19.33
C ARG A 89 6.20 -5.75 -17.83
N ALA A 90 5.38 -4.80 -17.37
CA ALA A 90 4.97 -4.73 -15.97
C ALA A 90 4.22 -6.00 -15.52
N ALA A 91 3.36 -6.57 -16.38
CA ALA A 91 2.65 -7.81 -16.08
C ALA A 91 3.61 -9.01 -15.96
N GLN A 92 4.60 -9.12 -16.84
CA GLN A 92 5.62 -10.16 -16.78
C GLN A 92 6.43 -10.07 -15.49
N LEU A 93 6.92 -8.87 -15.15
CA LEU A 93 7.69 -8.64 -13.92
C LEU A 93 6.86 -8.98 -12.67
N ARG A 94 5.57 -8.61 -12.64
CA ARG A 94 4.65 -8.94 -11.55
C ARG A 94 4.53 -10.46 -11.34
N ASP A 95 4.35 -11.21 -12.42
CA ASP A 95 4.16 -12.65 -12.35
C ASP A 95 5.46 -13.35 -11.90
N GLU A 96 6.63 -12.85 -12.32
CA GLU A 96 7.93 -13.32 -11.86
C GLU A 96 8.17 -13.02 -10.37
N ILE A 97 7.88 -11.79 -9.91
CA ILE A 97 7.95 -11.41 -8.48
C ILE A 97 7.09 -12.33 -7.64
N THR A 98 5.84 -12.57 -8.06
CA THR A 98 4.89 -13.42 -7.34
C THR A 98 5.40 -14.86 -7.22
N LYS A 99 6.10 -15.36 -8.25
CA LYS A 99 6.70 -16.69 -8.23
C LYS A 99 7.85 -16.78 -7.22
N ILE A 100 8.76 -15.80 -7.24
CA ILE A 100 9.92 -15.77 -6.33
C ILE A 100 9.46 -15.60 -4.87
N GLU A 101 8.48 -14.74 -4.61
CA GLU A 101 7.90 -14.58 -3.26
C GLU A 101 7.28 -15.87 -2.74
N LYS A 102 6.59 -16.62 -3.60
CA LYS A 102 6.01 -17.92 -3.24
C LYS A 102 7.07 -18.99 -2.97
N GLU A 103 8.20 -18.95 -3.68
CA GLU A 103 9.33 -19.85 -3.42
C GLU A 103 10.02 -19.50 -2.08
N LEU A 104 10.17 -18.20 -1.80
CA LEU A 104 10.64 -17.71 -0.50
C LEU A 104 9.72 -18.12 0.64
N GLU A 105 8.40 -18.01 0.48
CA GLU A 105 7.43 -18.38 1.53
C GLU A 105 7.44 -19.89 1.83
N LYS A 106 7.69 -20.75 0.84
CA LYS A 106 7.82 -22.20 1.03
C LYS A 106 9.14 -22.62 1.67
N ALA A 107 10.15 -21.76 1.68
CA ALA A 107 11.45 -22.03 2.28
C ALA A 107 11.46 -21.77 3.80
N PHE A 108 10.38 -21.20 4.35
CA PHE A 108 10.12 -21.02 5.78
C PHE A 108 9.08 -22.04 6.29
#